data_AF-A0A427E265-F1
#
_entry.id   AF-A0A427E265-F1
#
_cell.length_a   1.000
_cell.length_b   1.000
_cell.length_c   1.000
_cell.angle_alpha   90.00
_cell.angle_beta   90.00
_cell.angle_gamma   90.00
#
_symmetry.space_group_name_H-M   'P 1'
#
loop_
_entity.id
_entity.type
_entity.pdbx_description
1 polymer ?
#
loop_
_entity_poly.entity_id
_entity_poly.type
_entity_poly.pdbx_seq_one_letter_code
_entity_poly.pdbx_strand_id
1 'polypeptide(L)' 'MNDSHPPFEAVWATLEQLRAGVQDLERWELDRVDRLRGHQTVDDREAIRQSFAKLAAAILEIEETLATIGEATGEIGKL' A
#
# COMPACT_ATOMS: atom_id res chain seq x y z
N MET A 1 1.52 27.37 -21.97
CA MET A 1 1.17 26.74 -20.67
C MET A 1 1.29 25.25 -20.91
N ASN A 2 2.32 24.61 -20.35
CA ASN A 2 2.55 23.19 -20.53
C ASN A 2 1.82 22.49 -19.38
N ASP A 3 0.56 22.11 -19.60
CA ASP A 3 -0.23 21.31 -18.65
C ASP A 3 0.44 19.94 -18.54
N SER A 4 1.44 19.87 -17.67
CA SER A 4 2.20 18.67 -17.38
C SER A 4 1.36 17.88 -16.40
N HIS A 5 0.31 17.22 -16.90
CA HIS A 5 -0.41 16.21 -16.13
C HIS A 5 0.66 15.25 -15.58
N PRO A 6 0.71 14.97 -14.27
CA PRO A 6 1.58 13.91 -13.77
C PRO A 6 1.29 12.67 -14.62
N PRO A 7 2.30 12.04 -15.25
CA PRO A 7 2.05 10.89 -16.09
C PRO A 7 1.41 9.83 -15.19
N PHE A 8 0.33 9.23 -15.67
CA PHE A 8 -0.40 8.16 -14.98
C PHE A 8 0.56 7.11 -14.39
N GLU A 9 1.58 6.76 -15.16
CA GLU A 9 2.68 5.87 -14.79
C GLU A 9 3.44 6.31 -13.52
N ALA A 10 3.66 7.60 -13.29
CA ALA A 10 4.35 8.08 -12.09
C ALA A 10 3.52 7.90 -10.82
N VAL A 11 2.19 8.12 -10.92
CA VAL A 11 1.27 7.86 -9.81
C VAL A 11 1.21 6.36 -9.54
N TRP A 12 1.11 5.55 -10.59
CA TRP A 12 1.13 4.09 -10.49
C TRP A 12 2.42 3.57 -9.83
N ALA A 13 3.59 4.02 -10.29
CA ALA A 13 4.88 3.63 -9.73
C ALA A 13 5.06 4.08 -8.26
N THR A 14 4.47 5.21 -7.87
CA THR A 14 4.47 5.67 -6.48
C THR A 14 3.62 4.73 -5.61
N LEU A 15 2.49 4.27 -6.14
CA LEU A 15 1.60 3.34 -5.45
C LEU A 15 2.24 1.96 -5.28
N GLU A 16 2.94 1.47 -6.29
CA GLU A 16 3.74 0.24 -6.21
C GLU A 16 4.85 0.35 -5.13
N GLN A 17 5.55 1.48 -5.09
CA GLN A 17 6.55 1.76 -4.05
C GLN A 17 5.93 1.84 -2.65
N LEU A 18 4.77 2.46 -2.51
CA LEU A 18 4.04 2.52 -1.25
C LEU A 18 3.65 1.11 -0.78
N ARG A 19 3.10 0.28 -1.68
CA ARG A 19 2.74 -1.11 -1.38
C ARG A 19 3.94 -1.90 -0.89
N ALA A 20 5.07 -1.82 -1.58
CA ALA A 20 6.30 -2.50 -1.18
C ALA A 20 6.81 -1.98 0.18
N GLY A 21 6.84 -0.66 0.38
CA GLY A 21 7.27 -0.04 1.64
C GLY A 21 6.40 -0.44 2.84
N VAL A 22 5.09 -0.55 2.65
CA VAL A 22 4.15 -1.01 3.68
C VAL A 22 4.40 -2.49 4.03
N GLN A 23 4.64 -3.35 3.04
CA GLN A 23 4.97 -4.76 3.27
C GLN A 23 6.32 -4.93 4.00
N ASP A 24 7.31 -4.12 3.65
CA ASP A 24 8.62 -4.13 4.32
C ASP A 24 8.50 -3.68 5.77
N LEU A 25 7.73 -2.63 6.02
CA LEU A 25 7.46 -2.12 7.36
C LEU A 25 6.69 -3.14 8.21
N GLU A 26 5.68 -3.80 7.65
CA GLU A 26 4.94 -4.86 8.34
C GLU A 26 5.87 -5.97 8.84
N ARG A 27 6.74 -6.47 7.97
CA ARG A 27 7.70 -7.52 8.33
C ARG A 27 8.63 -7.07 9.44
N TRP A 28 9.13 -5.84 9.36
CA TRP A 28 10.04 -5.29 10.37
C TRP A 28 9.36 -5.11 11.73
N GLU A 29 8.12 -4.60 11.74
CA GLU A 29 7.36 -4.37 12.97
C GLU A 29 6.95 -5.67 13.66
N LEU A 30 6.49 -6.66 12.91
CA LEU A 30 6.13 -7.97 13.47
C LEU A 30 7.36 -8.69 14.05
N ASP A 31 8.52 -8.63 13.37
CA ASP A 31 9.78 -9.18 13.88
C ASP A 31 10.28 -8.42 15.12
N ARG A 32 10.09 -7.10 15.18
CA ARG A 32 10.41 -6.28 16.35
C ARG A 32 9.55 -6.68 17.55
N VAL A 33 8.24 -6.81 17.38
CA VAL A 33 7.32 -7.20 18.47
C VAL A 33 7.57 -8.62 18.95
N ASP A 34 7.93 -9.55 18.05
CA ASP A 34 8.27 -10.92 18.43
C ASP A 34 9.51 -11.03 19.31
N ARG A 35 10.49 -10.13 19.12
CA ARG A 35 11.69 -10.05 19.96
C ARG A 35 11.44 -9.45 21.35
N LEU A 36 10.34 -8.72 21.53
CA LEU A 36 10.00 -8.01 22.78
C LEU A 36 9.11 -8.82 23.73
N ARG A 37 8.95 -10.14 23.52
CA ARG A 37 8.05 -11.07 24.25
C ARG A 37 8.41 -11.29 25.74
N GLY A 38 8.40 -10.23 26.52
CA GLY A 38 8.58 -10.22 27.97
C GLY A 38 7.29 -10.08 28.78
N HIS A 39 6.26 -9.37 28.31
CA HIS A 39 4.99 -9.17 29.02
C HIS A 39 3.90 -8.68 28.04
N GLN A 40 2.75 -9.36 27.98
CA GLN A 40 1.47 -8.86 27.40
C GLN A 40 1.41 -8.51 25.88
N THR A 41 2.17 -9.18 25.01
CA THR A 41 2.35 -8.75 23.59
C THR A 41 1.41 -9.35 22.54
N VAL A 42 0.41 -10.18 22.92
CA VAL A 42 -0.51 -10.78 21.92
C VAL A 42 -1.46 -9.73 21.33
N ASP A 43 -2.00 -8.84 22.17
CA ASP A 43 -2.92 -7.79 21.73
C ASP A 43 -2.21 -6.76 20.84
N ASP A 44 -0.98 -6.39 21.16
CA ASP A 44 -0.17 -5.45 20.35
C ASP A 44 0.19 -6.03 18.99
N ARG A 45 0.59 -7.31 18.94
CA ARG A 45 0.90 -7.99 17.67
C ARG A 45 -0.32 -8.05 16.76
N GLU A 46 -1.47 -8.40 17.32
CA GLU A 46 -2.70 -8.49 16.55
C GLU A 46 -3.19 -7.11 16.10
N ALA A 47 -3.08 -6.08 16.94
CA ALA A 47 -3.39 -4.70 16.58
C ALA A 47 -2.50 -4.19 15.43
N ILE A 48 -1.21 -4.51 15.44
CA ILE A 48 -0.27 -4.17 14.36
C ILE A 48 -0.66 -4.89 13.07
N ARG A 49 -0.89 -6.20 13.13
CA ARG A 49 -1.31 -7.00 11.96
C ARG A 49 -2.61 -6.48 11.34
N GLN A 50 -3.59 -6.15 12.17
CA GLN A 50 -4.86 -5.56 11.69
C GLN A 50 -4.67 -4.18 11.07
N SER A 51 -3.74 -3.38 11.60
CA SER A 51 -3.43 -2.06 11.04
C SER A 51 -2.80 -2.19 9.65
N PHE A 52 -1.87 -3.11 9.45
CA PHE A 52 -1.29 -3.39 8.13
C PHE A 52 -2.30 -4.00 7.16
N ALA A 53 -3.19 -4.87 7.63
CA ALA A 53 -4.30 -5.38 6.80
C ALA A 53 -5.21 -4.24 6.30
N LYS A 54 -5.51 -3.24 7.14
CA LYS A 54 -6.26 -2.05 6.74
C LYS A 54 -5.51 -1.20 5.71
N LEU A 55 -4.20 -1.00 5.89
CA LEU A 55 -3.38 -0.28 4.91
C LEU A 55 -3.34 -1.00 3.57
N ALA A 56 -3.17 -2.33 3.56
CA ALA A 56 -3.16 -3.13 2.34
C ALA A 56 -4.50 -3.05 1.60
N ALA A 57 -5.63 -3.11 2.32
CA ALA A 57 -6.96 -2.94 1.73
C ALA A 57 -7.15 -1.54 1.12
N ALA A 58 -6.74 -0.48 1.83
CA ALA A 58 -6.83 0.88 1.31
C ALA A 58 -5.94 1.09 0.07
N ILE A 59 -4.74 0.50 0.03
CA ILE A 59 -3.88 0.56 -1.15
C ILE A 59 -4.54 -0.15 -2.33
N LEU A 60 -5.12 -1.33 -2.12
CA LEU A 60 -5.85 -2.05 -3.16
C LEU A 60 -7.01 -1.22 -3.74
N GLU A 61 -7.80 -0.57 -2.88
CA GLU A 61 -8.89 0.31 -3.32
C GLU A 61 -8.38 1.49 -4.17
N ILE A 62 -7.22 2.06 -3.81
CA ILE A 62 -6.58 3.12 -4.61
C ILE A 62 -6.13 2.58 -5.97
N GLU A 63 -5.57 1.36 -6.01
CA GLU A 63 -5.10 0.72 -7.26
C GLU A 63 -6.25 0.41 -8.20
N GLU A 64 -7.36 -0.13 -7.69
CA GLU A 64 -8.57 -0.40 -8.48
C GLU A 64 -9.17 0.89 -9.03
N THR A 65 -9.21 1.94 -8.20
CA THR A 65 -9.68 3.27 -8.62
C THR A 65 -8.77 3.86 -9.70
N LEU A 66 -7.46 3.77 -9.51
CA LEU A 66 -6.48 4.28 -10.46
C LEU A 66 -6.53 3.49 -11.77
N ALA A 67 -6.71 2.16 -11.72
CA ALA A 67 -6.89 1.33 -12.91
C ALA A 67 -8.13 1.76 -13.71
N THR A 68 -9.25 1.98 -13.02
CA THR A 68 -10.49 2.48 -13.63
C THR A 68 -10.28 3.83 -14.32
N ILE A 69 -9.52 4.74 -13.69
CA ILE A 69 -9.15 6.02 -14.31
C ILE A 69 -8.30 5.78 -15.56
N GLY A 70 -7.27 4.93 -15.47
CA GLY A 70 -6.36 4.62 -16.57
C GLY A 70 -7.08 4.00 -17.77
N GLU A 71 -8.04 3.12 -17.55
CA GLU A 71 -8.90 2.56 -18.61
C GLU A 71 -9.78 3.65 -19.25
N ALA A 72 -10.37 4.53 -18.44
CA ALA A 72 -11.24 5.60 -18.93
C ALA A 72 -10.47 6.67 -19.72
N THR A 73 -9.20 6.93 -19.36
CA THR A 73 -8.34 7.91 -20.04
C THR A 73 -7.48 7.29 -21.16
N GLY A 74 -7.50 5.96 -21.32
CA GLY A 74 -6.73 5.25 -22.35
C GLY A 74 -5.24 5.05 -22.02
N GLU A 75 -4.85 5.26 -20.77
CA GLU A 75 -3.50 5.02 -20.25
C GLU A 75 -3.24 3.52 -20.04
N ILE A 76 -4.29 2.77 -19.70
CA ILE A 76 -4.28 1.31 -19.66
C ILE A 76 -5.06 0.81 -20.89
N GLY A 77 -4.41 0.01 -21.73
CA GLY A 77 -5.08 -0.65 -22.84
C GLY A 77 -6.25 -1.48 -22.31
N LYS A 78 -7.45 -1.33 -22.88
CA LYS A 78 -8.62 -2.10 -22.47
C LYS A 78 -8.26 -3.58 -22.38
N LEU A 79 -8.43 -4.15 -21.18
CA LEU A 79 -8.38 -5.58 -20.93
C LEU A 79 -9.44 -6.30 -21.78
#